data_AF-A0A202DP25-F1
#
_entry.id   AF-A0A202DP25-F1
#
_cell.length_a   1.000
_cell.length_b   1.000
_cell.length_c   1.000
_cell.angle_alpha   90.00
_cell.angle_beta   90.00
_cell.angle_gamma   90.00
#
_symmetry.space_group_name_H-M   'P 1'
#
loop_
_entity.id
_entity.type
_entity.pdbx_description
1 polymer ?
#
loop_
_entity_poly.entity_id
_entity_poly.type
_entity_poly.pdbx_seq_one_letter_code
_entity_poly.pdbx_strand_id
1 'polypeptide(L)'
;MIKSLRLFGITLVIMSISSSCLNPAKEPDAFLNRTDPEVAKVLLQELVEKEKAGQPLPEDYFHERAELHTFLEQYSEAIRWASLGLRQQNSSNKYVLFYLRGDAYFMQKKYRSAKKDYEMVVKLHPAWDNGRAALEEVNELLKKEKNKD
;
A
#
# COMPACT_ATOMS: atom_id res chain seq x y z
N MET A 1 -33.91 54.89 35.68
CA MET A 1 -33.19 55.36 34.47
C MET A 1 -32.91 54.13 33.62
N ILE A 2 -33.77 53.87 32.64
CA ILE A 2 -33.78 52.67 31.81
C ILE A 2 -32.78 52.89 30.67
N LYS A 3 -31.76 52.04 30.53
CA LYS A 3 -30.91 51.96 29.33
C LYS A 3 -31.12 50.60 28.66
N SER A 4 -31.82 50.66 27.51
CA SER A 4 -31.78 49.79 26.32
C SER A 4 -30.99 48.47 26.45
N LEU A 5 -31.55 47.26 26.34
CA LEU A 5 -32.22 46.62 25.20
C LEU A 5 -31.49 46.79 23.85
N ARG A 6 -30.74 45.77 23.44
CA ARG A 6 -30.97 44.96 22.23
C ARG A 6 -30.02 43.75 22.20
N LEU A 7 -30.61 42.56 22.37
CA LEU A 7 -30.09 41.28 21.90
C LEU A 7 -30.05 41.25 20.36
N PHE A 8 -29.33 40.25 19.84
CA PHE A 8 -29.24 39.77 18.45
C PHE A 8 -28.18 40.43 17.55
N GLY A 9 -27.22 39.61 17.13
CA GLY A 9 -26.27 39.97 16.09
C GLY A 9 -25.03 39.08 15.92
N ILE A 10 -24.97 37.86 16.49
CA ILE A 10 -23.97 36.89 16.03
C ILE A 10 -24.53 36.30 14.73
N THR A 11 -24.20 36.91 13.59
CA THR A 11 -24.36 36.24 12.30
C THR A 11 -23.27 35.19 12.19
N LEU A 12 -23.58 34.02 12.75
CA LEU A 12 -22.96 32.76 12.38
C LEU A 12 -23.22 32.60 10.87
N VAL A 13 -22.22 32.90 10.05
CA VAL A 13 -22.24 32.53 8.63
C VAL A 13 -22.09 31.01 8.60
N ILE A 14 -23.20 30.32 8.81
CA ILE A 14 -23.39 28.97 8.32
C ILE A 14 -23.48 29.13 6.82
N MET A 15 -22.33 29.16 6.15
CA MET A 15 -22.29 28.83 4.74
C MET A 15 -22.67 27.36 4.65
N SER A 16 -23.96 27.20 4.38
CA SER A 16 -24.65 26.05 3.85
C SER A 16 -23.68 25.07 3.18
N ILE A 17 -23.30 24.02 3.90
CA ILE A 17 -22.88 22.79 3.25
C ILE A 17 -24.16 22.28 2.59
N SER A 18 -24.37 22.66 1.34
CA SER A 18 -25.28 21.95 0.46
C SER A 18 -24.72 20.54 0.30
N SER A 19 -25.13 19.65 1.20
CA SER A 19 -24.95 18.21 1.08
C SER A 19 -25.74 17.74 -0.13
N SER A 20 -25.07 17.67 -1.29
CA SER A 20 -25.42 16.97 -2.56
C SER A 20 -24.58 17.65 -3.64
N CYS A 21 -23.59 17.06 -4.33
CA CYS A 21 -23.34 15.70 -4.79
C CYS A 21 -21.81 15.49 -4.80
N LEU A 22 -21.25 14.39 -4.32
CA LEU A 22 -21.07 13.18 -5.11
C LEU A 22 -20.87 12.01 -4.14
N ASN A 23 -21.84 11.11 -4.09
CA ASN A 23 -21.61 9.75 -3.60
C ASN A 23 -21.90 8.81 -4.78
N PRO A 24 -20.91 8.54 -5.65
CA PRO A 24 -20.98 7.41 -6.55
C PRO A 24 -20.24 6.22 -5.93
N ALA A 25 -20.97 5.11 -5.74
CA ALA A 25 -20.49 3.76 -5.39
C ALA A 25 -19.94 3.61 -3.95
N LYS A 26 -20.71 3.08 -2.98
CA LYS A 26 -20.86 1.64 -2.74
C LYS A 26 -19.64 0.85 -3.23
N GLU A 27 -18.72 0.57 -2.31
CA GLU A 27 -17.61 -0.39 -2.40
C GLU A 27 -16.90 -0.37 -3.77
N PRO A 28 -15.81 0.39 -3.95
CA PRO A 28 -15.00 0.19 -5.15
C PRO A 28 -14.48 -1.24 -5.11
N ASP A 29 -14.95 -2.08 -6.04
CA ASP A 29 -14.45 -3.43 -6.26
C ASP A 29 -12.92 -3.39 -6.15
N ALA A 30 -12.35 -4.03 -5.12
CA ALA A 30 -10.94 -3.91 -4.74
C ALA A 30 -9.93 -4.20 -5.87
N PHE A 31 -10.42 -4.77 -6.98
CA PHE A 31 -9.72 -5.11 -8.20
C PHE A 31 -9.62 -3.95 -9.22
N LEU A 32 -10.62 -3.06 -9.33
CA LEU A 32 -10.66 -1.98 -10.34
C LEU A 32 -9.78 -0.77 -9.98
N ASN A 33 -9.44 -0.58 -8.70
CA ASN A 33 -8.62 0.55 -8.23
C ASN A 33 -7.10 0.35 -8.43
N ARG A 34 -6.64 -0.87 -8.79
CA ARG A 34 -5.20 -1.21 -8.87
C ARG A 34 -4.63 -1.15 -10.28
N THR A 35 -5.34 -0.59 -11.26
CA THR A 35 -4.87 -0.46 -12.65
C THR A 35 -4.62 0.98 -13.09
N ASP A 36 -4.95 1.98 -12.26
CA ASP A 36 -4.73 3.39 -12.56
C ASP A 36 -3.68 4.01 -11.60
N PRO A 37 -2.52 4.48 -12.12
CA PRO A 37 -1.50 5.14 -11.31
C PRO A 37 -2.00 6.36 -10.51
N GLU A 38 -2.97 7.11 -11.01
CA GLU A 38 -3.51 8.26 -10.29
C GLU A 38 -4.37 7.83 -9.10
N VAL A 39 -5.16 6.77 -9.26
CA VAL A 39 -5.91 6.17 -8.15
C VAL A 39 -4.95 5.65 -7.07
N ALA A 40 -3.86 4.98 -7.48
CA ALA A 40 -2.86 4.51 -6.53
C ALA A 40 -2.18 5.64 -5.73
N LYS A 41 -1.92 6.80 -6.36
CA LYS A 41 -1.40 7.98 -5.66
C LYS A 41 -2.42 8.55 -4.66
N VAL A 42 -3.70 8.60 -5.02
CA VAL A 42 -4.77 9.05 -4.11
C VAL A 42 -4.88 8.14 -2.89
N LEU A 43 -4.87 6.82 -3.10
CA LEU A 43 -4.90 5.84 -2.00
C LEU A 43 -3.67 5.97 -1.10
N LEU A 44 -2.48 6.15 -1.68
CA LEU A 44 -1.27 6.38 -0.90
C LEU A 44 -1.37 7.67 -0.07
N GLN A 45 -1.90 8.74 -0.65
CA GLN A 45 -2.11 10.01 0.03
C GLN A 45 -3.11 9.86 1.19
N GLU A 46 -4.19 9.11 1.01
CA GLU A 46 -5.15 8.81 2.07
C GLU A 46 -4.47 8.09 3.25
N LEU A 47 -3.64 7.08 2.97
CA LEU A 47 -2.87 6.38 4.01
C LEU A 47 -1.92 7.32 4.75
N VAL A 48 -1.32 8.31 4.06
CA VAL A 48 -0.45 9.33 4.67
C VAL A 48 -1.22 10.27 5.57
N GLU A 49 -2.40 10.71 5.16
CA GLU A 49 -3.22 11.60 5.99
C GLU A 49 -3.79 10.88 7.22
N LYS A 50 -4.16 9.59 7.12
CA LYS A 50 -4.54 8.78 8.28
C LYS A 50 -3.41 8.67 9.32
N GLU A 51 -2.20 8.39 8.84
CA GLU A 51 -0.99 8.33 9.68
C GLU A 51 -0.72 9.67 10.38
N LYS A 52 -0.76 10.79 9.64
CA LYS A 52 -0.57 12.14 10.21
C LYS A 52 -1.64 12.52 11.21
N ALA A 53 -2.89 12.14 10.95
CA ALA A 53 -4.02 12.40 11.84
C ALA A 53 -3.98 11.56 13.13
N GLY A 54 -3.00 10.65 13.28
CA GLY A 54 -2.90 9.76 14.45
C GLY A 54 -4.04 8.76 14.53
N GLN A 55 -4.71 8.48 13.40
CA GLN A 55 -5.76 7.48 13.35
C GLN A 55 -5.15 6.08 13.49
N PRO A 56 -5.89 5.10 14.05
CA PRO A 56 -5.46 3.71 14.04
C PRO A 56 -5.15 3.27 12.60
N LEU A 57 -3.93 2.76 12.40
CA LEU A 57 -3.52 2.25 11.10
C LEU A 57 -4.22 0.90 10.84
N PRO A 58 -4.69 0.64 9.61
CA PRO A 58 -5.27 -0.65 9.28
C PRO A 58 -4.24 -1.77 9.46
N GLU A 59 -4.70 -2.99 9.73
CA GLU A 59 -3.82 -4.15 9.92
C GLU A 59 -2.90 -4.37 8.70
N ASP A 60 -3.45 -4.18 7.51
CA ASP A 60 -2.76 -4.32 6.23
C ASP A 60 -2.00 -3.06 5.78
N TYR A 61 -1.86 -2.03 6.64
CA TYR A 61 -1.23 -0.75 6.28
C TYR A 61 0.13 -0.87 5.57
N PHE A 62 1.02 -1.72 6.09
CA PHE A 62 2.34 -1.93 5.50
C PHE A 62 2.27 -2.67 4.16
N HIS A 63 1.32 -3.60 4.05
CA HIS A 63 1.06 -4.36 2.84
C HIS A 63 0.53 -3.45 1.74
N GLU A 64 -0.50 -2.66 2.03
CA GLU A 64 -1.10 -1.70 1.08
C GLU A 64 -0.08 -0.68 0.58
N ARG A 65 0.73 -0.08 1.47
CA ARG A 65 1.78 0.85 1.02
C ARG A 65 2.82 0.17 0.14
N ALA A 66 3.28 -1.03 0.50
CA ALA A 66 4.24 -1.76 -0.31
C ALA A 66 3.67 -2.08 -1.70
N GLU A 67 2.42 -2.53 -1.77
CA GLU A 67 1.73 -2.84 -3.03
C GLU A 67 1.57 -1.60 -3.91
N LEU A 68 1.07 -0.49 -3.35
CA LEU A 68 0.91 0.77 -4.08
C LEU A 68 2.24 1.30 -4.61
N HIS A 69 3.31 1.24 -3.81
CA HIS A 69 4.63 1.64 -4.28
C HIS A 69 5.20 0.70 -5.35
N THR A 70 4.96 -0.62 -5.27
CA THR A 70 5.34 -1.56 -6.35
C THR A 70 4.59 -1.23 -7.64
N PHE A 71 3.29 -0.98 -7.55
CA PHE A 71 2.45 -0.62 -8.70
C PHE A 71 2.87 0.71 -9.34
N LEU A 72 3.28 1.69 -8.53
CA LEU A 72 3.83 2.97 -8.99
C LEU A 72 5.30 2.88 -9.46
N GLU A 73 5.87 1.68 -9.54
CA GLU A 73 7.28 1.40 -9.87
C GLU A 73 8.30 2.07 -8.92
N GLN A 74 7.85 2.45 -7.73
CA GLN A 74 8.66 3.04 -6.67
C GLN A 74 9.28 1.94 -5.80
N TYR A 75 10.09 1.08 -6.43
CA TYR A 75 10.57 -0.17 -5.83
C TYR A 75 11.36 0.03 -4.52
N SER A 76 12.10 1.13 -4.37
CA SER A 76 12.83 1.41 -3.12
C SER A 76 11.89 1.67 -1.94
N GLU A 77 10.78 2.36 -2.19
CA GLU A 77 9.75 2.59 -1.18
C GLU A 77 8.96 1.30 -0.88
N ALA A 78 8.64 0.52 -1.91
CA ALA A 78 8.04 -0.80 -1.73
C ALA A 78 8.89 -1.70 -0.82
N ILE A 79 10.20 -1.75 -1.06
CA ILE A 79 11.15 -2.49 -0.21
C ILE A 79 11.13 -1.97 1.23
N ARG A 80 11.11 -0.64 1.41
CA ARG A 80 11.09 -0.01 2.74
C ARG A 80 9.84 -0.41 3.53
N TRP A 81 8.66 -0.25 2.92
CA TRP A 81 7.38 -0.53 3.57
C TRP A 81 7.17 -2.02 3.82
N ALA A 82 7.51 -2.88 2.86
CA ALA A 82 7.46 -4.33 3.06
C ALA A 82 8.37 -4.76 4.21
N SER A 83 9.59 -4.20 4.28
CA SER A 83 10.53 -4.49 5.36
C SER A 83 10.05 -4.01 6.73
N LEU A 84 9.35 -2.87 6.79
CA LEU A 84 8.71 -2.38 8.01
C LEU A 84 7.60 -3.32 8.47
N GLY A 85 6.75 -3.79 7.56
CA GLY A 85 5.68 -4.74 7.84
C GLY A 85 6.22 -6.09 8.36
N LEU A 86 7.29 -6.60 7.76
CA LEU A 86 7.92 -7.85 8.17
C LEU A 86 8.51 -7.81 9.59
N ARG A 87 8.79 -6.62 10.14
CA ARG A 87 9.22 -6.44 11.53
C ARG A 87 8.06 -6.45 12.52
N GLN A 88 6.83 -6.28 12.06
CA GLN A 88 5.66 -6.30 12.94
C GLN A 88 5.34 -7.74 13.36
N GLN A 89 5.13 -7.94 14.66
CA GLN A 89 4.82 -9.27 15.19
C GLN A 89 3.47 -9.78 14.69
N ASN A 90 2.48 -8.88 14.63
CA ASN A 90 1.08 -9.19 14.30
C ASN A 90 0.75 -9.08 12.80
N SER A 91 1.75 -9.06 11.91
CA SER A 91 1.46 -9.07 10.48
C SER A 91 0.92 -10.46 10.09
N SER A 92 -0.37 -10.53 9.78
CA SER A 92 -1.08 -11.73 9.35
C SER A 92 -0.65 -12.19 7.93
N ASN A 93 -0.17 -11.26 7.10
CA ASN A 93 0.14 -11.49 5.69
C ASN A 93 1.65 -11.44 5.35
N LYS A 94 2.51 -12.04 6.19
CA LYS A 94 3.98 -12.01 6.00
C LYS A 94 4.44 -12.54 4.65
N TYR A 95 3.80 -13.59 4.12
CA TYR A 95 4.17 -14.14 2.81
C TYR A 95 3.93 -13.13 1.68
N VAL A 96 2.87 -12.32 1.75
CA VAL A 96 2.61 -11.25 0.77
C VAL A 96 3.67 -10.15 0.85
N LEU A 97 4.07 -9.76 2.07
CA LEU A 97 5.15 -8.78 2.25
C LEU A 97 6.49 -9.27 1.71
N PHE A 98 6.81 -10.56 1.91
CA PHE A 98 7.99 -11.16 1.28
C PHE A 98 7.87 -11.13 -0.24
N TYR A 99 6.71 -11.47 -0.79
CA TYR A 99 6.48 -11.45 -2.24
C TYR A 99 6.65 -10.04 -2.82
N LEU A 100 5.98 -9.02 -2.27
CA LEU A 100 6.09 -7.64 -2.73
C LEU A 100 7.52 -7.09 -2.64
N ARG A 101 8.27 -7.45 -1.59
CA ARG A 101 9.68 -7.07 -1.49
C ARG A 101 10.54 -7.82 -2.51
N GLY A 102 10.24 -9.09 -2.74
CA GLY A 102 10.84 -9.92 -3.77
C GLY A 102 10.65 -9.33 -5.16
N ASP A 103 9.42 -8.95 -5.51
CA ASP A 103 9.05 -8.29 -6.77
C ASP A 103 9.82 -6.98 -6.93
N ALA A 104 9.84 -6.14 -5.90
CA ALA A 104 10.58 -4.88 -5.95
C ALA A 104 12.10 -5.09 -6.12
N TYR A 105 12.69 -6.12 -5.47
CA TYR A 105 14.08 -6.49 -5.73
C TYR A 105 14.29 -7.03 -7.15
N PHE A 106 13.36 -7.83 -7.64
CA PHE A 106 13.40 -8.41 -8.99
C PHE A 106 13.39 -7.31 -10.06
N MET A 107 12.50 -6.32 -9.94
CA MET A 107 12.42 -5.17 -10.84
C MET A 107 13.68 -4.29 -10.78
N GLN A 108 14.36 -4.24 -9.64
CA GLN A 108 15.69 -3.63 -9.50
C GLN A 108 16.85 -4.51 -10.00
N LYS A 109 16.56 -5.66 -10.62
CA LYS A 109 17.54 -6.69 -11.07
C LYS A 109 18.40 -7.26 -9.94
N LYS A 110 17.95 -7.15 -8.68
CA LYS A 110 18.61 -7.71 -7.49
C LYS A 110 18.14 -9.14 -7.27
N TYR A 111 18.35 -10.02 -8.26
CA TYR A 111 17.77 -11.37 -8.30
C TYR A 111 18.15 -12.24 -7.11
N ARG A 112 19.35 -12.09 -6.55
CA ARG A 112 19.75 -12.84 -5.34
C ARG A 112 18.92 -12.45 -4.11
N SER A 113 18.56 -11.18 -3.99
CA SER A 113 17.70 -10.71 -2.90
C SER A 113 16.25 -11.13 -3.14
N ALA A 114 15.76 -10.98 -4.37
CA ALA A 114 14.42 -11.44 -4.76
C ALA A 114 14.21 -12.93 -4.48
N LYS A 115 15.19 -13.76 -4.85
CA LYS A 115 15.18 -15.20 -4.57
C LYS A 115 15.00 -15.51 -3.09
N LYS A 116 15.78 -14.87 -2.21
CA LYS A 116 15.67 -15.11 -0.76
C LYS A 116 14.27 -14.81 -0.23
N ASP A 117 13.65 -13.75 -0.74
CA ASP A 117 12.30 -13.38 -0.35
C ASP A 117 11.27 -14.37 -0.93
N TYR A 118 11.36 -14.77 -2.21
CA TYR A 118 10.47 -15.78 -2.79
C TYR A 118 10.60 -17.17 -2.13
N GLU A 119 11.80 -17.56 -1.70
CA GLU A 119 11.99 -18.78 -0.90
C GLU A 119 11.19 -18.71 0.41
N MET A 120 11.13 -17.54 1.05
CA MET A 120 10.29 -17.33 2.23
C MET A 120 8.80 -17.38 1.90
N VAL A 121 8.37 -16.89 0.74
CA VAL A 121 6.99 -17.02 0.26
C VAL A 121 6.58 -18.48 0.17
N VAL A 122 7.37 -19.31 -0.52
CA VAL A 122 7.09 -20.74 -0.69
C VAL A 122 7.15 -21.49 0.63
N LYS A 123 8.05 -21.10 1.55
CA LYS A 123 8.12 -21.68 2.89
C LYS A 123 6.86 -21.39 3.73
N LEU A 124 6.32 -20.17 3.65
CA LEU A 124 5.19 -19.74 4.46
C LEU A 124 3.84 -20.15 3.84
N HIS A 125 3.73 -20.12 2.51
CA HIS A 125 2.51 -20.41 1.79
C HIS A 125 2.79 -21.25 0.53
N PRO A 126 3.16 -22.54 0.70
CA PRO A 126 3.62 -23.39 -0.41
C PRO A 126 2.58 -23.61 -1.50
N ALA A 127 1.29 -23.50 -1.18
CA ALA A 127 0.20 -23.65 -2.14
C ALA A 127 -0.03 -22.43 -3.03
N TRP A 128 0.66 -21.30 -2.79
CA TRP A 128 0.47 -20.10 -3.62
C TRP A 128 1.32 -20.16 -4.89
N ASP A 129 0.65 -20.27 -6.03
CA ASP A 129 1.29 -20.47 -7.33
C ASP A 129 2.23 -19.33 -7.71
N ASN A 130 1.83 -18.08 -7.45
CA ASN A 130 2.66 -16.90 -7.76
C ASN A 130 4.02 -16.95 -7.06
N GLY A 131 4.05 -17.38 -5.79
CA GLY A 131 5.31 -17.50 -5.05
C GLY A 131 6.25 -18.56 -5.65
N ARG A 132 5.71 -19.70 -6.09
CA ARG A 132 6.49 -20.76 -6.74
C ARG A 132 6.97 -20.32 -8.13
N ALA A 133 6.10 -19.71 -8.92
CA ALA A 133 6.41 -19.20 -10.25
C ALA A 133 7.51 -18.13 -10.18
N ALA A 134 7.39 -17.17 -9.27
CA ALA A 134 8.40 -16.12 -9.07
C ALA A 134 9.75 -16.69 -8.62
N LEU A 135 9.75 -17.71 -7.75
CA LEU A 135 10.97 -18.42 -7.35
C LEU A 135 11.62 -19.17 -8.51
N GLU A 136 10.82 -19.80 -9.37
CA GLU A 136 11.33 -20.49 -10.56
C GLU A 136 11.93 -19.51 -11.57
N GLU A 137 11.22 -18.43 -11.87
CA GLU A 137 11.67 -17.38 -12.78
C GLU A 137 13.01 -16.77 -12.35
N VAL A 138 13.15 -16.39 -11.08
CA VAL A 138 14.40 -15.80 -10.58
C VAL A 138 15.56 -16.82 -10.60
N ASN A 139 15.29 -18.11 -10.41
CA ASN A 139 16.32 -19.15 -10.52
C ASN A 139 16.82 -19.30 -11.96
N GLU A 140 15.93 -19.24 -12.95
CA GLU A 140 16.31 -19.29 -14.36
C GLU A 140 17.16 -18.08 -14.78
N LEU A 141 16.82 -16.87 -14.31
CA LEU A 141 17.64 -15.68 -14.55
C LEU A 141 19.03 -15.83 -13.93
N LEU A 142 19.12 -16.30 -12.68
CA LEU A 142 20.39 -16.51 -12.00
C LEU A 142 21.26 -17.59 -12.66
N LYS A 143 20.66 -18.63 -13.26
CA LYS A 143 21.40 -19.62 -14.08
C LYS A 143 21.98 -18.97 -15.33
N LYS A 144 21.18 -18.16 -16.03
CA LYS A 144 21.63 -17.45 -17.24
C LYS A 144 22.74 -16.44 -16.93
N GLU A 145 22.73 -15.79 -15.77
CA GLU A 145 23.81 -14.90 -15.35
C GLU A 145 25.13 -15.65 -15.15
N LYS A 146 25.10 -16.81 -14.49
CA LYS A 146 26.30 -17.64 -14.26
C LYS A 146 26.93 -18.17 -15.55
N ASN A 147 26.13 -18.39 -16.58
CA ASN A 147 26.59 -18.94 -17.86
C ASN A 147 27.15 -17.88 -18.83
N LYS A 148 27.16 -16.60 -18.42
CA LYS A 148 27.73 -15.49 -19.20
C LYS A 148 29.17 -15.15 -18.81
N ASP A 149 29.65 -15.73 -17.72
CA ASP A 149 31.04 -15.66 -17.26
C ASP A 149 31.86 -16.79 -17.88
#